data_AF-A0AAU3UQZ6-F1
#
_entry.id   AF-A0AAU3UQZ6-F1
#
_cell.length_a   1.000
_cell.length_b   1.000
_cell.length_c   1.000
_cell.angle_alpha   90.00
_cell.angle_beta   90.00
_cell.angle_gamma   90.00
#
_symmetry.space_group_name_H-M   'P 1'
#
loop_
_entity.id
_entity.type
_entity.pdbx_description
1 polymer ?
#
loop_
_entity_poly.entity_id
_entity_poly.type
_entity_poly.pdbx_seq_one_letter_code
_entity_poly.pdbx_strand_id
1 'polypeptide(L)'
;MTTVALPAHVLHLDCAIGLVREGLMISCPERLPAGLPAALRNWEQIEVSEDEAAAMATNGLPIDSDTYITDPEFERVGAQLRARGITVEYVDFAVSRLFGGAFRCSTQPLLRA
;
A
#
# COMPACT_ATOMS: atom_id res chain seq x y z
N MET A 1 20.35 5.16 -12.49
CA MET A 1 19.21 5.21 -11.55
C MET A 1 17.98 5.50 -12.39
N THR A 2 17.02 4.57 -12.46
CA THR A 2 15.82 4.72 -13.29
C THR A 2 14.77 5.46 -12.48
N THR A 3 14.41 6.67 -12.89
CA THR A 3 13.30 7.42 -12.30
C THR A 3 11.98 6.91 -12.88
N VAL A 4 10.94 6.84 -12.05
CA VAL A 4 9.57 6.50 -12.46
C VAL A 4 8.69 7.70 -12.16
N ALA A 5 7.99 8.21 -13.19
CA ALA A 5 7.09 9.34 -13.04
C ALA A 5 5.75 8.89 -12.44
N LEU A 6 5.22 9.70 -11.53
CA LEU A 6 3.85 9.56 -11.03
C LEU A 6 2.94 10.56 -11.77
N PRO A 7 1.64 10.24 -11.98
CA PRO A 7 0.65 11.20 -12.46
C PRO A 7 0.58 12.44 -11.57
N ALA A 8 0.22 13.59 -12.15
CA ALA A 8 0.24 14.88 -11.47
C ALA A 8 -0.67 14.97 -10.23
N HIS A 9 -1.73 14.15 -10.16
CA HIS A 9 -2.64 14.11 -9.01
C HIS A 9 -2.13 13.23 -7.86
N VAL A 10 -1.09 12.43 -8.08
CA VAL A 10 -0.49 11.54 -7.08
C VAL A 10 0.66 12.29 -6.40
N LEU A 11 0.37 12.88 -5.25
CA LEU A 11 1.34 13.73 -4.54
C LEU A 11 2.41 12.94 -3.79
N HIS A 12 2.03 11.80 -3.20
CA HIS A 12 2.94 10.96 -2.42
C HIS A 12 3.01 9.55 -2.99
N LEU A 13 4.19 8.92 -2.89
CA LEU A 13 4.44 7.59 -3.44
C LEU A 13 3.61 6.49 -2.77
N ASP A 14 3.29 6.67 -1.50
CA ASP A 14 2.46 5.73 -0.73
C ASP A 14 0.97 5.75 -1.12
N CYS A 15 0.58 6.65 -2.02
CA CYS A 15 -0.69 6.59 -2.74
C CYS A 15 -0.62 5.69 -3.99
N ALA A 16 0.57 5.26 -4.44
CA ALA A 16 0.75 4.40 -5.61
C ALA A 16 1.29 3.01 -5.24
N ILE A 17 2.14 2.92 -4.22
CA ILE A 17 2.80 1.67 -3.80
C ILE A 17 2.83 1.58 -2.26
N GLY A 18 2.41 0.43 -1.73
CA GLY A 18 2.58 0.04 -0.34
C GLY A 18 3.45 -1.21 -0.22
N LEU A 19 4.69 -1.07 0.27
CA LEU A 19 5.54 -2.23 0.54
C LEU A 19 5.04 -2.94 1.80
N VAL A 20 4.75 -4.24 1.66
CA VAL A 20 4.17 -5.07 2.73
C VAL A 20 5.28 -5.79 3.49
N ARG A 21 6.10 -6.57 2.76
CA ARG A 21 7.32 -7.23 3.24
C ARG A 21 8.27 -7.42 2.07
N GLU A 22 9.47 -7.91 2.31
CA GLU A 22 10.42 -8.21 1.23
C GLU A 22 9.77 -9.14 0.18
N GLY A 23 9.77 -8.71 -1.08
CA GLY A 23 9.21 -9.47 -2.20
C GLY A 23 7.69 -9.37 -2.39
N LEU A 24 6.95 -8.61 -1.57
CA LEU A 24 5.50 -8.43 -1.71
C LEU A 24 5.08 -6.97 -1.50
N MET A 25 4.26 -6.46 -2.41
CA MET A 25 3.69 -5.12 -2.31
C MET A 25 2.24 -5.05 -2.76
N ILE A 26 1.60 -3.94 -2.40
CA ILE A 26 0.33 -3.49 -2.97
C ILE A 26 0.67 -2.34 -3.93
N SER A 27 0.14 -2.36 -5.14
CA SER A 27 0.46 -1.34 -6.15
C SER A 27 -0.76 -0.99 -7.00
N CYS A 28 -0.80 0.25 -7.48
CA CYS A 28 -1.76 0.71 -8.47
C CYS A 28 -1.04 0.92 -9.81
N PRO A 29 -1.16 -0.02 -10.78
CA PRO A 29 -0.52 0.09 -12.09
C PRO A 29 -0.88 1.38 -12.83
N GLU A 30 -2.11 1.87 -12.69
CA GLU A 30 -2.61 3.10 -13.31
C GLU A 30 -1.86 4.35 -12.82
N ARG A 31 -1.35 4.33 -11.58
CA ARG A 31 -0.50 5.39 -11.00
C ARG A 31 0.97 5.24 -11.36
N LEU A 32 1.35 4.19 -12.09
CA LEU A 32 2.71 3.87 -12.47
C LEU A 32 2.77 3.62 -13.99
N PRO A 33 2.57 4.65 -14.83
CA PRO A 33 2.47 4.48 -16.29
C PRO A 33 3.76 3.94 -16.94
N ALA A 34 4.92 4.16 -16.31
CA ALA A 34 6.21 3.59 -16.72
C ALA A 34 6.53 2.23 -16.05
N GLY A 35 5.58 1.70 -15.28
CA GLY A 35 5.73 0.51 -14.45
C GLY A 35 6.62 0.75 -13.23
N LEU A 36 6.96 -0.36 -12.56
CA LEU A 36 7.77 -0.32 -11.34
C LEU A 36 9.24 0.02 -11.61
N PRO A 37 9.93 0.63 -10.63
CA PRO A 37 11.37 0.75 -10.62
C PRO A 37 12.03 -0.63 -10.75
N ALA A 38 13.18 -0.72 -11.44
CA ALA A 38 13.85 -1.98 -11.73
C ALA A 38 14.10 -2.86 -10.49
N ALA A 39 14.38 -2.23 -9.33
CA ALA A 39 14.60 -2.92 -8.06
C ALA A 39 13.38 -3.70 -7.54
N LEU A 40 12.16 -3.30 -7.94
CA LEU A 40 10.91 -3.87 -7.44
C LEU A 40 10.17 -4.71 -8.49
N ARG A 41 10.68 -4.79 -9.74
CA ARG A 41 9.96 -5.45 -10.86
C ARG A 41 9.68 -6.94 -10.64
N ASN A 42 10.49 -7.61 -9.81
CA ASN A 42 10.36 -9.03 -9.52
C ASN A 42 9.53 -9.31 -8.25
N TRP A 43 9.03 -8.27 -7.58
CA TRP A 43 8.19 -8.44 -6.39
C TRP A 43 6.79 -8.86 -6.80
N GLU A 44 6.19 -9.72 -5.99
CA GLU A 44 4.79 -10.08 -6.13
C GLU A 44 3.91 -8.84 -5.83
N GLN A 45 2.83 -8.70 -6.59
CA GLN A 45 1.92 -7.56 -6.51
C GLN A 45 0.51 -7.99 -6.15
N ILE A 46 -0.05 -7.33 -5.15
CA ILE A 46 -1.50 -7.22 -4.96
C ILE A 46 -1.92 -5.94 -5.67
N GLU A 47 -2.42 -6.09 -6.89
CA GLU A 47 -2.86 -4.93 -7.68
C GLU A 47 -4.19 -4.38 -7.15
N VAL A 48 -4.26 -3.06 -7.06
CA VAL A 48 -5.45 -2.28 -6.72
C VAL A 48 -5.80 -1.36 -7.87
N SER A 49 -7.10 -1.14 -8.07
CA SER A 49 -7.61 -0.17 -9.04
C SER A 49 -7.29 1.27 -8.64
N GLU A 50 -7.43 2.21 -9.58
CA GLU A 50 -7.34 3.65 -9.27
C GLU A 50 -8.33 4.07 -8.17
N ASP A 51 -9.55 3.54 -8.17
CA ASP A 51 -10.57 3.87 -7.16
C ASP A 51 -10.16 3.39 -5.76
N GLU A 52 -9.67 2.15 -5.65
CA GLU A 52 -9.13 1.62 -4.39
C GLU A 52 -7.90 2.40 -3.92
N ALA A 53 -7.01 2.76 -4.84
CA ALA A 53 -5.84 3.57 -4.53
C ALA A 53 -6.23 5.00 -4.10
N ALA A 54 -7.27 5.58 -4.69
CA ALA A 54 -7.85 6.87 -4.29
C ALA A 54 -8.51 6.79 -2.90
N ALA A 55 -9.11 5.65 -2.57
CA ALA A 55 -9.65 5.36 -1.24
C ALA A 55 -8.56 5.12 -0.17
N MET A 56 -7.27 5.00 -0.57
CA MET A 56 -6.08 4.74 0.25
C MET A 56 -5.71 3.26 0.50
N ALA A 57 -6.09 2.34 -0.40
CA ALA A 57 -5.79 0.91 -0.26
C ALA A 57 -4.28 0.56 -0.22
N THR A 58 -3.41 1.40 -0.78
CA THR A 58 -1.94 1.23 -0.72
C THR A 58 -1.31 1.73 0.58
N ASN A 59 -2.08 2.42 1.43
CA ASN A 59 -1.58 3.21 2.56
C ASN A 59 -1.74 2.51 3.93
N GLY A 60 -1.91 1.18 3.94
CA GLY A 60 -1.86 0.41 5.17
C GLY A 60 -0.46 0.35 5.79
N LEU A 61 -0.39 -0.22 6.99
CA LEU A 61 0.81 -0.20 7.84
C LEU A 61 1.35 -1.62 8.08
N PRO A 62 2.52 -1.97 7.53
CA PRO A 62 3.24 -3.18 7.92
C PRO A 62 3.87 -2.98 9.30
N ILE A 63 3.48 -3.83 10.24
CA ILE A 63 4.05 -3.87 11.59
C ILE A 63 5.34 -4.68 11.57
N ASP A 64 5.29 -5.87 10.98
CA ASP A 64 6.43 -6.77 10.74
C ASP A 64 6.22 -7.55 9.42
N SER A 65 6.98 -8.63 9.18
CA SER A 65 6.88 -9.46 7.97
C SER A 65 5.59 -10.26 7.84
N ASP A 66 4.83 -10.39 8.92
CA ASP A 66 3.70 -11.30 9.04
C ASP A 66 2.42 -10.61 9.53
N THR A 67 2.47 -9.30 9.85
CA THR A 67 1.36 -8.52 10.39
C THR A 67 1.18 -7.20 9.64
N TYR A 68 -0.04 -6.96 9.14
CA TYR A 68 -0.41 -5.77 8.39
C TYR A 68 -1.71 -5.15 8.92
N ILE A 69 -1.71 -3.84 9.16
CA ILE A 69 -2.91 -3.09 9.57
C ILE A 69 -3.52 -2.39 8.36
N THR A 70 -4.83 -2.55 8.17
CA THR A 70 -5.57 -1.86 7.12
C THR A 70 -7.01 -1.55 7.54
N ASP A 71 -7.74 -0.82 6.71
CA ASP A 71 -9.14 -0.46 6.92
C ASP A 71 -10.08 -1.61 6.46
N PRO A 72 -11.18 -1.91 7.18
CA PRO A 72 -12.19 -2.87 6.73
C PRO A 72 -12.68 -2.68 5.30
N GLU A 73 -12.68 -1.44 4.77
CA GLU A 73 -13.04 -1.14 3.37
C GLU A 73 -12.19 -1.94 2.37
N PHE A 74 -10.96 -2.31 2.73
CA PHE A 74 -10.03 -3.03 1.86
C PHE A 74 -10.02 -4.54 2.11
N GLU A 75 -11.15 -5.12 2.46
CA GLU A 75 -11.26 -6.56 2.75
C GLU A 75 -10.73 -7.44 1.62
N ARG A 76 -10.91 -7.04 0.35
CA ARG A 76 -10.34 -7.74 -0.81
C ARG A 76 -8.81 -7.82 -0.74
N VAL A 77 -8.15 -6.70 -0.45
CA VAL A 77 -6.68 -6.63 -0.28
C VAL A 77 -6.27 -7.44 0.94
N GLY A 78 -7.00 -7.31 2.05
CA GLY A 78 -6.77 -8.10 3.25
C GLY A 78 -6.90 -9.61 3.03
N ALA A 79 -7.88 -10.07 2.24
CA ALA A 79 -8.01 -11.48 1.87
C ALA A 79 -6.81 -11.97 1.05
N GLN A 80 -6.29 -11.15 0.13
CA GLN A 80 -5.09 -11.45 -0.62
C GLN A 80 -3.82 -11.51 0.24
N LEU A 81 -3.71 -10.64 1.24
CA LEU A 81 -2.62 -10.68 2.22
C LEU A 81 -2.70 -11.96 3.08
N ARG A 82 -3.89 -12.31 3.58
CA ARG A 82 -4.13 -13.53 4.36
C ARG A 82 -3.81 -14.81 3.59
N ALA A 83 -4.16 -14.87 2.31
CA ALA A 83 -3.80 -15.98 1.43
C ALA A 83 -2.28 -16.20 1.31
N ARG A 84 -1.48 -15.19 1.65
CA ARG A 84 0.00 -15.19 1.64
C ARG A 84 0.61 -15.36 3.04
N GLY A 85 -0.21 -15.76 4.01
CA GLY A 85 0.21 -16.03 5.39
C GLY A 85 0.39 -14.77 6.25
N ILE A 86 -0.14 -13.63 5.82
CA ILE A 86 -0.06 -12.38 6.59
C ILE A 86 -1.31 -12.23 7.47
N THR A 87 -1.10 -12.02 8.75
CA THR A 87 -2.13 -11.59 9.71
C THR A 87 -2.57 -10.18 9.34
N VAL A 88 -3.86 -10.01 9.11
CA VAL A 88 -4.44 -8.70 8.78
C VAL A 88 -5.33 -8.25 9.93
N GLU A 89 -4.89 -7.18 10.57
CA GLU A 89 -5.62 -6.47 11.62
C GLU A 89 -6.44 -5.35 10.96
N TYR A 90 -7.75 -5.38 11.15
CA TYR A 90 -8.64 -4.35 10.62
C TYR A 90 -8.94 -3.30 11.68
N VAL A 91 -8.75 -2.03 11.32
CA VAL A 91 -9.09 -0.88 12.15
C VAL A 91 -9.92 0.08 11.30
N ASP A 92 -11.12 0.44 11.74
CA ASP A 92 -11.91 1.46 11.06
C ASP A 92 -11.17 2.79 11.08
N PHE A 93 -10.81 3.27 9.90
CA PHE A 93 -10.06 4.51 9.70
C PHE A 93 -10.77 5.43 8.70
N ALA A 94 -12.06 5.20 8.44
CA ALA A 94 -12.81 5.87 7.39
C ALA A 94 -12.78 7.39 7.52
N VAL A 95 -13.01 7.92 8.73
CA VAL A 95 -13.00 9.37 8.98
C VAL A 95 -11.62 9.98 8.74
N SER A 96 -10.55 9.30 9.15
CA SER A 96 -9.19 9.78 8.96
C SER A 96 -8.77 9.76 7.48
N ARG A 97 -9.14 8.72 6.73
CA ARG A 97 -8.85 8.62 5.29
C ARG A 97 -9.46 9.75 4.46
N LEU A 98 -10.59 10.32 4.89
CA LEU A 98 -11.20 11.48 4.24
C LEU A 98 -10.28 12.72 4.19
N PHE A 99 -9.29 12.80 5.08
CA PHE A 99 -8.30 13.89 5.09
C PHE A 99 -7.12 13.64 4.14
N GLY A 100 -7.16 12.58 3.32
CA GLY A 100 -6.15 12.31 2.27
C GLY A 100 -4.97 11.46 2.72
N GLY A 101 -5.09 10.71 3.82
CA GLY A 101 -4.07 9.77 4.28
C GLY A 101 -4.62 8.71 5.23
N ALA A 102 -4.03 7.52 5.21
CA ALA A 102 -4.41 6.42 6.11
C ALA A 102 -3.32 6.15 7.16
N PHE A 103 -3.14 4.89 7.55
CA PHE A 103 -2.22 4.47 8.60
C PHE A 103 -0.77 4.90 8.34
N ARG A 104 -0.27 4.72 7.11
CA ARG A 104 1.12 5.08 6.78
C ARG A 104 1.34 6.60 6.82
N CYS A 105 0.42 7.39 6.27
CA CYS A 105 0.49 8.84 6.35
C CYS A 105 0.40 9.38 7.79
N SER A 106 -0.24 8.62 8.68
CA SER A 106 -0.52 9.02 10.07
C SER A 106 0.52 8.52 11.08
N THR A 107 1.56 7.81 10.63
CA THR A 107 2.56 7.19 11.50
C THR A 107 3.97 7.44 11.00
N GLN A 108 4.94 7.44 11.94
CA GLN A 108 6.36 7.52 11.63
C GLN A 108 7.10 6.49 12.48
N PRO A 109 7.46 5.32 11.94
CA PRO A 109 8.16 4.30 12.71
C PRO A 109 9.55 4.80 13.10
N LEU A 110 9.78 5.03 14.39
CA LEU A 110 11.07 5.50 14.91
C LEU A 110 12.07 4.36 15.15
N LEU A 111 11.57 3.13 15.31
CA LEU A 111 12.35 1.92 15.54
C LEU A 111 11.64 0.72 14.91
N ARG A 112 12.41 -0.19 14.32
CA ARG A 112 12.00 -1.53 13.87
C ARG A 112 13.09 -2.52 14.29
N ALA A 113 12.70 -3.73 14.70
CA ALA A 113 13.60 -4.80 15.15
C ALA A 113 14.06 -5.69 13.99
#